data_AF-J8EDL3-F1
#
_entry.id   AF-J8EDL3-F1
#
_cell.length_a   1.000
_cell.length_b   1.000
_cell.length_c   1.000
_cell.angle_alpha   90.00
_cell.angle_beta   90.00
_cell.angle_gamma   90.00
#
_symmetry.space_group_name_H-M   'P 1'
#
loop_
_entity.id
_entity.type
_entity.pdbx_description
1 polymer ?
#
loop_
_entity_poly.entity_id
_entity_poly.type
_entity_poly.pdbx_seq_one_letter_code
_entity_poly.pdbx_strand_id
1 'polypeptide(L)' 'MKNIGAFYVLSGILLFGLTYITTAIYGSSLEIWDRPSGKFFTAFYEIHGTILSIISICFIIVGIYCIHKKV' A
#
# COMPACT_ATOMS: atom_id res chain seq x y z
N MET A 1 -4.64 18.44 -18.57
CA MET A 1 -4.69 17.80 -17.23
C MET A 1 -3.27 17.67 -16.65
N LYS A 2 -2.73 18.74 -16.05
CA LYS A 2 -1.30 18.82 -15.66
C LYS A 2 -0.98 18.02 -14.37
N ASN A 3 -1.99 17.65 -13.58
CA ASN A 3 -1.79 17.11 -12.22
C ASN A 3 -2.06 15.60 -12.07
N ILE A 4 -2.42 14.89 -13.15
CA ILE A 4 -2.78 13.46 -13.09
C ILE A 4 -1.61 12.60 -12.57
N GLY A 5 -0.37 12.89 -12.98
CA GLY A 5 0.79 12.12 -12.52
C GLY A 5 1.05 12.30 -11.03
N ALA A 6 0.97 13.53 -10.52
CA ALA A 6 1.09 13.82 -9.10
C ALA A 6 -0.02 13.15 -8.27
N PHE A 7 -1.25 13.11 -8.80
CA PHE A 7 -2.36 12.38 -8.18
C PHE A 7 -2.04 10.89 -8.03
N TYR A 8 -1.58 10.22 -9.09
CA TYR A 8 -1.19 8.81 -9.03
C TYR A 8 -0.07 8.54 -8.00
N VAL A 9 0.97 9.40 -7.96
CA VAL A 9 2.04 9.26 -6.97
C VAL A 9 1.50 9.39 -5.55
N LEU A 10 0.70 10.42 -5.28
CA LEU A 10 0.09 10.64 -3.97
C LEU A 10 -0.84 9.49 -3.56
N SER A 11 -1.70 9.02 -4.47
CA SER A 11 -2.57 7.87 -4.23
C SER A 11 -1.76 6.61 -3.93
N GLY A 12 -0.66 6.37 -4.65
CA GLY A 12 0.22 5.23 -4.38
C GLY A 12 0.89 5.32 -3.01
N ILE A 13 1.46 6.47 -2.65
CA ILE A 13 2.07 6.69 -1.32
C ILE A 13 1.04 6.51 -0.20
N LEU A 14 -0.15 7.09 -0.36
CA LEU A 14 -1.23 6.96 0.62
C LEU A 14 -1.68 5.50 0.75
N LEU A 15 -1.88 4.79 -0.36
CA LEU A 15 -2.26 3.38 -0.33
C LEU A 15 -1.20 2.53 0.38
N PHE A 16 0.09 2.81 0.13
CA PHE A 16 1.18 2.14 0.84
C PHE A 16 1.08 2.36 2.34
N GLY A 17 1.07 3.63 2.77
CA GLY A 17 1.03 3.99 4.19
C GLY A 17 -0.20 3.42 4.90
N LEU A 18 -1.38 3.56 4.30
CA LEU A 18 -2.62 3.03 4.84
C LEU A 18 -2.61 1.51 4.97
N THR A 19 -1.97 0.79 4.05
CA THR A 19 -1.84 -0.68 4.14
C THR A 19 -1.09 -1.08 5.42
N TYR A 20 0.03 -0.43 5.72
CA TYR A 20 0.84 -0.74 6.92
C TYR A 20 0.19 -0.23 8.21
N ILE A 21 -0.47 0.93 8.19
CA ILE A 21 -1.23 1.45 9.34
C ILE A 21 -2.38 0.50 9.67
N THR A 22 -3.19 0.11 8.67
CA THR A 22 -4.28 -0.84 8.86
C THR A 22 -3.76 -2.18 9.36
N THR A 23 -2.64 -2.67 8.83
CA THR A 23 -1.99 -3.89 9.32
C THR A 23 -1.61 -3.78 10.79
N ALA A 24 -1.01 -2.66 11.22
CA ALA A 24 -0.60 -2.47 12.60
C ALA A 24 -1.81 -2.41 13.55
N ILE A 25 -2.87 -1.68 13.16
CA ILE A 25 -4.11 -1.58 13.93
C ILE A 25 -4.76 -2.95 14.03
N TYR A 26 -4.96 -3.65 12.91
CA TYR A 26 -5.60 -4.96 12.90
C TYR A 26 -4.77 -6.02 13.62
N GLY A 27 -3.45 -6.01 13.41
CA GLY A 27 -2.51 -6.90 14.11
C GLY A 27 -2.51 -6.72 15.62
N SER A 28 -2.80 -5.50 16.11
CA SER A 28 -2.94 -5.24 17.55
C SER A 28 -4.22 -5.83 18.15
N SER A 29 -5.29 -5.97 17.35
CA SER A 29 -6.55 -6.59 17.77
C SER A 29 -6.57 -8.12 17.69
N LEU A 30 -5.57 -8.75 17.05
CA LEU A 30 -5.50 -10.21 16.95
C LEU A 30 -5.05 -10.82 18.29
N GLU A 31 -5.91 -11.60 18.93
CA GLU A 31 -5.56 -12.38 20.13
C GLU A 31 -4.77 -13.64 19.75
N ILE A 32 -5.19 -14.32 18.69
CA ILE A 32 -4.59 -15.52 18.12
C ILE A 32 -4.09 -15.20 16.71
N TRP A 33 -3.00 -15.84 16.29
CA TRP A 33 -2.48 -15.69 14.93
C TRP A 33 -1.94 -17.02 14.41
N ASP A 34 -2.23 -17.30 13.15
CA ASP A 34 -1.96 -18.63 12.58
C ASP A 34 -0.61 -18.71 11.86
N ARG A 35 -0.03 -17.55 11.49
CA ARG A 35 1.25 -17.53 10.77
C ARG A 35 2.44 -17.51 11.73
N PRO A 36 3.49 -18.32 11.46
CA PRO A 36 4.70 -18.33 12.30
C PRO A 36 5.47 -17.00 12.27
N SER A 37 5.23 -16.16 11.26
CA SER A 37 5.80 -14.82 11.12
C SER A 37 5.15 -13.76 12.05
N GLY A 38 4.18 -14.13 12.89
CA GLY A 38 3.63 -13.28 13.94
C GLY A 38 2.37 -12.51 13.54
N LYS A 39 1.76 -11.84 14.53
CA LYS A 39 0.49 -11.09 14.39
C LYS A 39 0.50 -10.10 13.24
N PHE A 40 1.57 -9.33 13.09
CA PHE A 40 1.68 -8.32 12.04
C PHE A 40 1.57 -8.95 10.65
N PHE A 41 2.28 -10.05 10.40
CA PHE A 41 2.27 -10.69 9.09
C PHE A 41 0.98 -11.45 8.81
N THR A 42 0.35 -12.02 9.84
CA THR A 42 -1.02 -12.56 9.75
C THR A 42 -2.01 -11.47 9.33
N ALA A 43 -2.04 -10.34 10.05
CA ALA A 43 -2.87 -9.20 9.71
C ALA A 43 -2.59 -8.67 8.30
N PHE A 44 -1.31 -8.55 7.92
CA PHE A 44 -0.90 -8.09 6.59
C PHE A 44 -1.43 -9.01 5.50
N TYR A 45 -1.35 -10.32 5.72
CA TYR A 45 -1.84 -11.32 4.79
C TYR A 45 -3.36 -11.25 4.64
N GLU A 46 -4.08 -11.17 5.75
CA GLU A 46 -5.54 -11.16 5.77
C GLU A 46 -6.15 -9.93 5.11
N ILE A 47 -5.52 -8.76 5.22
CA ILE A 47 -5.95 -7.55 4.50
C ILE A 47 -5.48 -7.52 3.03
N HIS A 48 -4.90 -8.62 2.53
CA HIS A 48 -4.29 -8.69 1.21
C HIS A 48 -3.18 -7.64 0.98
N GLY A 49 -2.39 -7.36 2.02
CA GLY A 49 -1.37 -6.31 2.04
C GLY A 49 -0.34 -6.42 0.91
N THR A 50 -0.01 -7.63 0.45
CA THR A 50 0.87 -7.84 -0.71
C THR A 50 0.26 -7.26 -1.98
N ILE A 51 -1.03 -7.54 -2.24
CA ILE A 51 -1.73 -7.04 -3.43
C ILE A 51 -1.84 -5.52 -3.36
N LEU A 52 -2.23 -4.98 -2.20
CA LEU A 52 -2.34 -3.53 -1.98
C LEU A 52 -0.98 -2.83 -2.18
N SER A 53 0.11 -3.44 -1.70
CA SER A 53 1.46 -2.91 -1.89
C SER A 53 1.89 -2.92 -3.35
N ILE A 54 1.57 -3.99 -4.11
CA ILE A 54 1.86 -4.06 -5.54
C ILE A 54 1.09 -2.96 -6.30
N ILE A 55 -0.22 -2.80 -6.02
CA ILE A 55 -1.05 -1.77 -6.66
C ILE A 55 -0.50 -0.36 -6.35
N SER A 56 -0.10 -0.13 -5.09
CA SER A 56 0.54 1.12 -4.68
C SER A 56 1.81 1.42 -5.50
N ILE A 57 2.69 0.44 -5.64
CA ILE A 57 3.93 0.59 -6.43
C ILE A 57 3.59 0.87 -7.90
N CYS A 58 2.60 0.18 -8.47
CA CYS A 58 2.13 0.45 -9.83
C CYS A 58 1.63 1.90 -10.00
N PHE A 59 0.87 2.42 -9.04
CA PHE A 59 0.43 3.82 -9.05
C PHE A 59 1.60 4.79 -9.00
N ILE A 60 2.62 4.52 -8.17
CA ILE A 60 3.82 5.36 -8.09
C ILE A 60 4.57 5.35 -9.43
N ILE A 61 4.83 4.18 -10.01
CA ILE A 61 5.55 4.04 -11.28
C ILE A 61 4.79 4.75 -12.42
N VAL A 62 3.48 4.50 -12.54
CA VAL A 62 2.63 5.15 -13.55
C VAL A 62 2.60 6.66 -13.34
N GLY A 63 2.51 7.12 -12.09
CA GLY A 63 2.52 8.53 -11.75
C GLY A 63 3.82 9.22 -12.15
N ILE A 64 4.97 8.62 -11.82
CA ILE A 64 6.31 9.11 -12.20
C ILE A 64 6.46 9.14 -13.73
N TYR A 65 6.04 8.09 -14.42
CA TYR A 65 6.06 8.02 -15.88
C TYR A 65 5.19 9.13 -16.51
N CYS A 66 3.98 9.36 -15.99
CA CYS A 66 3.09 10.43 -16.44
C CYS A 66 3.66 11.83 -16.20
N ILE A 67 4.45 12.03 -15.13
CA ILE A 67 5.16 13.29 -14.89
C ILE A 67 6.27 13.44 -15.91
N HIS A 68 7.15 12.44 -16.06
CA HIS A 68 8.31 12.50 -16.96
C HIS A 68 7.91 12.66 -18.43
N LYS A 69 6.86 11.97 -18.90
CA LYS A 69 6.38 12.11 -20.28
C LYS A 69 5.80 13.50 -20.59
N LYS A 70 5.44 14.28 -19.57
CA LYS A 70 4.89 15.63 -19.71
C LYS A 70 5.92 16.75 -19.51
N VAL A 71 7.15 16.40 -19.13
CA VAL A 71 8.33 17.28 -19.17
C VAL A 71 8.91 17.22 -20.58
#